data_AF-X1QYI4-F1
#
_entry.id   AF-X1QYI4-F1
#
_cell.length_a   1.000
_cell.length_b   1.000
_cell.length_c   1.000
_cell.angle_alpha   90.00
_cell.angle_beta   90.00
_cell.angle_gamma   90.00
#
_symmetry.space_group_name_H-M   'P 1'
#
loop_
_entity.id
_entity.type
_entity.pdbx_description
1 polymer ?
#
loop_
_entity_poly.entity_id
_entity_poly.type
_entity_poly.pdbx_seq_one_letter_code
_entity_poly.pdbx_strand_id
1 'polypeptide(L)'
;GNDLLAVLIRLAAFPGATEFIFTVDDFRLLVDNMERGIASAKTVELLGEMLTRVNGTVRSTAAQGGLIPNTSLWMDFDPTRDGTYMIDTRGASRVHLRANYGEAGAIFVAPLELRTI
;
A
#
# COMPACT_ATOMS: atom_id res chain seq x y z
N GLY A 1 -1.71 -19.24 10.48
CA GLY A 1 -1.28 -18.10 9.66
C GLY A 1 -0.81 -17.02 10.60
N ASN A 2 0.14 -16.19 10.18
CA ASN A 2 0.52 -14.99 10.93
C ASN A 2 -0.46 -13.87 10.63
N ASP A 3 -0.62 -12.93 11.55
CA ASP A 3 -1.38 -11.72 11.30
C ASP A 3 -0.60 -10.83 10.32
N LEU A 4 -1.28 -10.43 9.23
CA LEU A 4 -0.74 -9.46 8.29
C LEU A 4 -0.99 -8.06 8.85
N LEU A 5 0.09 -7.34 9.13
CA LEU A 5 0.02 -5.96 9.61
C LEU A 5 -0.25 -4.99 8.46
N ALA A 6 0.43 -5.20 7.34
CA ALA A 6 0.35 -4.32 6.19
C ALA A 6 0.85 -5.01 4.92
N VAL A 7 0.62 -4.37 3.78
CA VAL A 7 1.28 -4.70 2.52
C VAL A 7 2.15 -3.52 2.10
N LEU A 8 3.46 -3.74 1.97
CA LEU A 8 4.38 -2.76 1.39
C LEU A 8 4.35 -2.89 -0.14
N ILE A 9 4.15 -1.76 -0.81
CA ILE A 9 4.07 -1.64 -2.25
C ILE A 9 5.18 -0.69 -2.69
N ARG A 10 6.05 -1.15 -3.60
CA ARG A 10 7.07 -0.30 -4.22
C ARG A 10 6.79 -0.18 -5.71
N LEU A 11 6.70 1.05 -6.18
CA LEU A 11 6.56 1.43 -7.58
C LEU A 11 7.92 1.47 -8.28
N ALA A 12 7.97 1.15 -9.57
CA ALA A 12 9.20 1.24 -10.37
C ALA A 12 9.60 2.68 -10.72
N ALA A 13 8.64 3.61 -10.80
CA ALA A 13 8.86 5.00 -11.16
C ALA A 13 8.32 5.95 -10.07
N PHE A 14 8.95 7.11 -9.96
CA PHE A 14 8.49 8.17 -9.07
C PHE A 14 7.27 8.90 -9.66
N PRO A 15 6.46 9.57 -8.81
CA PRO A 15 5.25 10.20 -9.29
C PRO A 15 5.53 11.34 -10.27
N GLY A 16 4.82 11.37 -11.40
CA GLY A 16 5.02 12.38 -12.45
C GLY A 16 6.28 12.19 -13.31
N ALA A 17 6.93 11.02 -13.25
CA ALA A 17 7.98 10.64 -14.20
C ALA A 17 7.42 10.33 -15.62
N THR A 18 6.10 10.12 -15.71
CA THR A 18 5.37 9.78 -16.93
C THR A 18 4.15 10.71 -17.08
N GLU A 19 3.30 10.47 -18.09
CA GLU A 19 2.03 11.20 -18.26
C GLU A 19 1.03 10.91 -17.12
N PHE A 20 1.30 9.90 -16.30
CA PHE A 20 0.49 9.51 -15.15
C PHE A 20 1.15 9.94 -13.85
N ILE A 21 0.32 10.24 -12.84
CA ILE A 21 0.84 10.57 -11.51
C ILE A 21 1.47 9.32 -10.89
N PHE A 22 0.89 8.14 -11.08
CA PHE A 22 1.43 6.87 -10.60
C PHE A 22 1.18 5.75 -11.62
N THR A 23 2.04 4.72 -11.60
CA THR A 23 1.88 3.52 -12.45
C THR A 23 0.59 2.73 -12.14
N VAL A 24 0.20 2.69 -10.87
CA VAL A 24 -1.04 2.04 -10.40
C VAL A 24 -1.95 3.11 -9.84
N ASP A 25 -3.24 3.06 -10.18
CA ASP A 25 -4.24 4.02 -9.71
C ASP A 25 -4.92 3.56 -8.42
N ASP A 26 -5.22 2.26 -8.33
CA ASP A 26 -6.09 1.68 -7.31
C ASP A 26 -5.68 0.26 -6.95
N PHE A 27 -5.75 -0.05 -5.66
CA PHE A 27 -5.60 -1.40 -5.12
C PHE A 27 -6.90 -1.86 -4.48
N ARG A 28 -7.22 -3.16 -4.65
CA ARG A 28 -8.34 -3.81 -3.98
C ARG A 28 -7.89 -5.10 -3.33
N LEU A 29 -8.45 -5.40 -2.16
CA LEU A 29 -8.22 -6.67 -1.50
C LEU A 29 -9.45 -7.56 -1.62
N LEU A 30 -9.23 -8.78 -2.11
CA LEU A 30 -10.27 -9.80 -2.23
C LEU A 30 -9.96 -10.94 -1.29
N VAL A 31 -10.92 -11.29 -0.44
CA VAL A 31 -10.86 -12.48 0.43
C VAL A 31 -11.85 -13.49 -0.13
N ASP A 32 -11.36 -14.68 -0.50
CA ASP A 32 -12.14 -15.71 -1.19
C ASP A 32 -12.89 -15.19 -2.43
N ASN A 33 -12.21 -14.33 -3.22
CA ASN A 33 -12.74 -13.65 -4.40
C ASN A 33 -13.92 -12.68 -4.15
N MET A 34 -14.20 -12.35 -2.89
CA MET A 34 -15.16 -11.31 -2.53
C MET A 34 -14.43 -10.05 -2.07
N GLU A 35 -14.94 -8.88 -2.48
CA GLU A 35 -14.48 -7.59 -1.94
C GLU A 35 -14.90 -7.52 -0.47
N ARG A 36 -13.93 -7.77 0.42
CA ARG A 36 -14.10 -7.73 1.88
C ARG A 36 -12.96 -6.93 2.49
N GLY A 37 -13.31 -5.91 3.28
CA GLY A 37 -12.35 -4.96 3.86
C GLY A 37 -12.10 -3.78 2.92
N ILE A 38 -11.01 -3.82 2.15
CA ILE A 38 -10.57 -2.68 1.33
C ILE A 38 -11.15 -2.80 -0.09
N ALA A 39 -12.24 -2.08 -0.32
CA ALA A 39 -12.92 -1.99 -1.62
C ALA A 39 -12.14 -1.15 -2.65
N SER A 40 -11.41 -0.14 -2.19
CA SER A 40 -10.54 0.70 -3.01
C SER A 40 -9.50 1.38 -2.12
N ALA A 41 -8.28 1.45 -2.61
CA ALA A 41 -7.17 2.17 -1.99
C ALA A 41 -6.41 2.87 -3.09
N LYS A 42 -6.65 4.17 -3.25
CA LYS A 42 -6.01 4.95 -4.31
C LYS A 42 -4.57 5.24 -3.96
N THR A 43 -3.69 5.13 -4.94
CA THR A 43 -2.24 5.32 -4.74
C THR A 43 -1.91 6.72 -4.20
N VAL A 44 -2.64 7.75 -4.64
CA VAL A 44 -2.54 9.12 -4.11
C VAL A 44 -2.90 9.23 -2.62
N GLU A 45 -3.91 8.48 -2.18
CA GLU A 45 -4.38 8.47 -0.80
C GLU A 45 -3.42 7.69 0.09
N LEU A 46 -2.94 6.54 -0.37
CA LEU A 46 -1.90 5.76 0.31
C LEU A 46 -0.62 6.57 0.47
N LEU A 47 -0.23 7.36 -0.54
CA LEU A 47 0.89 8.27 -0.40
C LEU A 47 0.59 9.32 0.68
N GLY A 48 -0.52 10.04 0.60
CA GLY A 48 -0.87 11.10 1.56
C GLY A 48 -0.94 10.58 3.01
N GLU A 49 -1.49 9.39 3.20
CA GLU A 49 -1.55 8.71 4.48
C GLU A 49 -0.15 8.40 5.02
N MET A 50 0.72 7.82 4.20
CA MET A 50 2.09 7.51 4.57
C MET A 50 2.86 8.78 4.99
N LEU A 51 2.71 9.88 4.26
CA LEU A 51 3.37 11.15 4.60
C LEU A 51 2.92 11.67 5.96
N THR A 52 1.61 11.58 6.22
CA THR A 52 1.02 12.03 7.49
C THR A 52 1.49 11.14 8.65
N ARG A 53 1.62 9.82 8.44
CA ARG A 53 2.03 8.89 9.49
C ARG A 53 3.52 8.90 9.81
N VAL A 54 4.38 9.02 8.80
CA VAL A 54 5.84 8.97 9.02
C VAL A 54 6.39 10.32 9.47
N ASN A 55 5.55 11.36 9.58
CA ASN A 55 6.02 12.75 9.65
C ASN A 55 7.03 13.04 8.51
N GLY A 56 6.84 12.35 7.37
CA GLY A 56 7.76 12.39 6.24
C GLY A 56 7.41 13.59 5.38
N THR A 57 8.25 14.62 5.40
CA THR A 57 8.10 15.71 4.42
C THR A 57 8.50 15.21 3.02
N VAL A 58 7.55 15.16 2.06
CA VAL A 58 7.91 15.20 0.63
C VAL A 58 8.20 16.64 0.31
N ARG A 59 9.46 17.03 0.49
CA ARG A 59 9.89 18.36 0.08
C ARG A 59 9.95 18.35 -1.44
N SER A 60 9.05 19.13 -2.05
CA SER A 60 8.92 19.25 -3.49
C SER A 60 10.25 19.66 -4.12
N THR A 61 10.42 19.26 -5.38
CA THR A 61 11.51 19.66 -6.29
C THR A 61 12.87 19.04 -5.97
N ALA A 62 13.16 17.89 -6.62
CA ALA A 62 14.47 17.39 -7.10
C ALA A 62 15.76 17.53 -6.25
N ALA A 63 15.72 18.03 -5.01
CA ALA A 63 16.90 18.55 -4.32
C ALA A 63 17.00 18.18 -2.83
N GLN A 64 16.08 17.43 -2.23
CA GLN A 64 16.17 17.12 -0.79
C GLN A 64 15.79 15.67 -0.51
N GLY A 65 16.83 14.86 -0.23
CA GLY A 65 16.73 13.44 0.11
C GLY A 65 15.91 13.16 1.36
N GLY A 66 14.59 13.12 1.20
CA GLY A 66 13.67 12.54 2.18
C GLY A 66 13.94 11.05 2.36
N LEU A 67 13.84 10.58 3.61
CA LEU A 67 14.18 9.21 4.03
C LEU A 67 13.29 8.11 3.44
N ILE A 68 12.16 8.46 2.82
CA ILE A 68 11.24 7.51 2.19
C ILE A 68 11.29 7.74 0.68
N PRO A 69 11.66 6.74 -0.12
CA PRO A 69 11.52 6.84 -1.57
C PRO A 69 10.06 7.18 -1.88
N ASN A 70 9.82 8.21 -2.70
CA ASN A 70 8.48 8.58 -3.19
C ASN A 70 7.81 7.48 -4.05
N THR A 71 8.44 6.32 -4.14
CA THR A 71 7.99 5.10 -4.80
C THR A 71 7.49 4.04 -3.81
N SER A 72 7.61 4.25 -2.49
CA SER A 72 7.16 3.29 -1.48
C SER A 72 5.83 3.74 -0.89
N LEU A 73 4.92 2.79 -0.71
CA LEU A 73 3.57 2.94 -0.19
C LEU A 73 3.27 1.76 0.71
N TRP A 74 2.33 1.89 1.63
CA TRP A 74 1.79 0.74 2.34
C TRP A 74 0.28 0.77 2.39
N MET A 75 -0.30 -0.41 2.57
CA MET A 75 -1.70 -0.60 2.95
C MET A 75 -1.69 -1.14 4.38
N ASP A 76 -2.03 -0.28 5.35
CA ASP A 76 -2.05 -0.62 6.78
C ASP A 76 -3.38 -1.29 7.13
N PHE A 77 -3.32 -2.46 7.77
CA PHE A 77 -4.50 -3.22 8.19
C PHE A 77 -4.86 -2.99 9.66
N ASP A 78 -3.97 -2.41 10.47
CA ASP A 78 -4.23 -2.01 11.87
C ASP A 78 -3.90 -0.52 12.05
N PRO A 79 -4.68 0.39 11.44
CA PRO A 79 -4.39 1.80 11.47
C PRO A 79 -4.41 2.40 12.88
N THR A 80 -5.19 1.82 13.79
CA THR A 80 -5.40 2.23 15.18
C THR A 80 -4.33 1.69 16.13
N ARG A 81 -3.60 0.65 15.73
CA ARG A 81 -2.59 -0.06 16.54
C ARG A 81 -3.17 -0.61 17.84
N ASP A 82 -4.45 -0.94 17.84
CA ASP A 82 -5.16 -1.51 18.99
C ASP A 82 -5.33 -3.03 18.86
N GLY A 83 -4.73 -3.63 17.81
CA GLY A 83 -4.88 -5.05 17.48
C GLY A 83 -6.19 -5.38 16.79
N THR A 84 -7.01 -4.38 16.44
CA THR A 84 -8.23 -4.57 15.65
C THR A 84 -7.90 -4.37 14.17
N TYR A 85 -7.79 -5.47 13.44
CA TYR A 85 -7.51 -5.41 12.01
C TYR A 85 -8.77 -5.08 11.19
N MET A 86 -8.61 -4.20 10.20
CA MET A 86 -9.65 -3.84 9.23
C MET A 86 -10.09 -5.01 8.35
N ILE A 87 -9.25 -6.06 8.24
CA ILE A 87 -9.51 -7.25 7.44
C ILE A 87 -9.26 -8.48 8.31
N ASP A 88 -10.28 -9.33 8.43
CA ASP A 88 -10.14 -10.68 9.00
C ASP A 88 -9.98 -11.70 7.87
N THR A 89 -8.83 -12.40 7.86
CA THR A 89 -8.51 -13.45 6.89
C THR A 89 -8.53 -14.85 7.51
N ARG A 90 -8.94 -14.99 8.77
CA ARG A 90 -8.96 -16.29 9.46
C ARG A 90 -9.93 -17.24 8.77
N GLY A 91 -9.43 -18.42 8.40
CA GLY A 91 -10.19 -19.43 7.69
C GLY A 91 -10.43 -19.13 6.20
N ALA A 92 -9.93 -18.01 5.68
CA ALA A 92 -9.98 -17.73 4.25
C ALA A 92 -9.07 -18.71 3.48
N SER A 93 -9.54 -19.15 2.32
CA SER A 93 -8.77 -20.04 1.44
C SER A 93 -7.75 -19.27 0.60
N ARG A 94 -8.02 -18.00 0.31
CA ARG A 94 -7.19 -17.15 -0.56
C ARG A 94 -7.42 -15.67 -0.31
N VAL A 95 -6.35 -14.91 -0.43
CA VAL A 95 -6.33 -13.44 -0.42
C VAL A 95 -5.66 -12.96 -1.69
N HIS A 96 -6.32 -12.08 -2.44
CA HIS A 96 -5.79 -11.50 -3.68
C HIS A 96 -5.68 -9.99 -3.55
N LEU A 97 -4.51 -9.45 -3.91
CA LEU A 97 -4.34 -8.03 -4.19
C LEU A 97 -4.59 -7.81 -5.69
N ARG A 98 -5.60 -7.01 -6.03
CA ARG A 98 -5.86 -6.59 -7.39
C ARG A 98 -5.35 -5.16 -7.57
N ALA A 99 -4.48 -4.95 -8.55
CA ALA A 99 -3.96 -3.64 -8.92
C ALA A 99 -4.60 -3.19 -10.25
N ASN A 100 -5.12 -1.96 -10.30
CA ASN A 100 -5.60 -1.33 -11.52
C ASN A 100 -4.53 -0.35 -12.03
N TYR A 101 -3.96 -0.66 -13.19
CA TYR A 101 -2.84 0.09 -13.76
C TYR A 101 -3.34 1.24 -14.63
N GLY A 102 -2.79 2.44 -14.40
CA GLY A 102 -2.93 3.58 -15.32
C GLY A 102 -1.91 3.49 -16.46
N GLU A 103 -0.76 2.86 -16.22
CA GLU A 103 0.32 2.68 -17.18
C GLU A 103 1.01 1.31 -17.00
N ALA A 104 1.63 0.80 -18.06
CA ALA A 104 2.48 -0.39 -17.96
C ALA A 104 3.73 -0.11 -17.13
N GLY A 105 3.86 -0.79 -15.98
CA GLY A 105 5.07 -0.72 -15.17
C GLY A 105 5.11 -1.79 -14.08
N ALA A 106 6.31 -2.01 -13.52
CA ALA A 106 6.49 -2.99 -12.47
C ALA A 106 6.11 -2.43 -11.09
N ILE A 107 5.53 -3.30 -10.26
CA ILE A 107 5.39 -3.07 -8.83
C ILE A 107 5.99 -4.26 -8.07
N PHE A 108 6.53 -3.97 -6.89
CA PHE A 108 6.98 -4.98 -5.94
C PHE A 108 6.03 -4.97 -4.76
N VAL A 109 5.55 -6.14 -4.36
CA VAL A 109 4.58 -6.32 -3.28
C VAL A 109 5.23 -7.21 -2.24
N ALA A 110 5.33 -6.71 -1.00
CA ALA A 110 5.87 -7.45 0.12
C ALA A 110 4.87 -7.44 1.29
N PRO A 111 4.37 -8.59 1.75
CA PRO A 111 3.57 -8.65 2.97
C PRO A 111 4.44 -8.32 4.18
N LEU A 112 3.87 -7.55 5.11
CA LEU A 112 4.46 -7.29 6.43
C LEU A 112 3.68 -8.09 7.47
N GLU A 113 4.33 -9.10 8.03
CA GLU A 113 3.73 -10.03 9.00
C GLU A 113 4.18 -9.67 10.42
N LEU A 114 3.26 -9.79 11.37
CA LEU A 114 3.62 -9.81 12.78
C LEU A 114 4.06 -11.22 13.17
N ARG A 115 5.30 -11.34 13.64
CA ARG A 115 5.73 -12.52 14.39
C ARG A 115 5.44 -12.28 15.85
N THR A 116 4.55 -13.09 16.42
CA THR A 116 4.51 -13.25 17.87
C THR A 116 5.85 -13.88 18.29
N ILE A 117 6.58 -13.18 19.16
CA ILE A 117 7.82 -13.67 19.78
C ILE A 117 7.45 -14.36 21.08
#